data_AF-A0A2A2HBP3-F1
#
_entry.id   AF-A0A2A2HBP3-F1
#
_cell.length_a   1.000
_cell.length_b   1.000
_cell.length_c   1.000
_cell.angle_alpha   90.00
_cell.angle_beta   90.00
_cell.angle_gamma   90.00
#
_symmetry.space_group_name_H-M   'P 1'
#
loop_
_entity.id
_entity.type
_entity.pdbx_description
1 polymer ?
#
loop_
_entity_poly.entity_id
_entity_poly.type
_entity_poly.pdbx_seq_one_letter_code
_entity_poly.pdbx_strand_id
1 'polypeptide(L)'
;MFDKVLIANRGEIAIRISRACKELGVDTVAIYSDADKTALFAKYADEAVALNSSVLAQSYLDIDKIMNIAIDTGADAIHPGYGFLSENPILGERCEENGMTLIGPRRNAIETMGDKIKSKQLMNKIGVPTVPGDKEPIIDMDEAKIRAKEIGYPVIIKSSAGGGGIGMRVVYEEDELVRAIESTQNLAEATFGDGTVYMEKYVERPRHIEFQIMADNYGNTIHVCDRECSIQRRHQKLIEEAPSPIMTEELRDRMGESAVKAAKSVDYNSAGTIEFMYSNGDYYFLEMNTRIQVEHPITEAITGVDLVKEQIKVAAGERLSYTQDDIHVNGHAIECRINAEDPLNDFVPTPGKIVGYRSPGGIGVRMDSGVYNGYTIPSIYDSMIAKLIVHGNNREEAIARMTRALNEFIVLGVKTTIPFHKALMQNENFKKANLDTSFIEENRPELISAIEAVVLEDEEKIRKYKSTFLPPKKVAAISTSVNSYMNRLVEENNKRANQ
;
A
#
# COMPACT_ATOMS: atom_id res chain seq x y z
N MET A 1 17.66 -23.52 -7.89
CA MET A 1 16.64 -23.25 -6.85
C MET A 1 17.32 -23.28 -5.50
N PHE A 2 16.87 -22.45 -4.55
CA PHE A 2 17.35 -22.45 -3.17
C PHE A 2 16.81 -23.66 -2.40
N ASP A 3 17.53 -24.10 -1.38
CA ASP A 3 17.03 -25.11 -0.44
C ASP A 3 16.26 -24.45 0.70
N LYS A 4 16.74 -23.29 1.20
CA LYS A 4 16.12 -22.56 2.32
C LYS A 4 16.15 -21.03 2.15
N VAL A 5 15.03 -20.38 2.44
CA VAL A 5 14.88 -18.91 2.38
C VAL A 5 14.49 -18.36 3.74
N LEU A 6 15.24 -17.38 4.24
CA LEU A 6 14.85 -16.57 5.39
C LEU A 6 13.97 -15.41 4.95
N ILE A 7 12.86 -15.20 5.65
CA ILE A 7 11.91 -14.13 5.37
C ILE A 7 12.14 -13.01 6.38
N ALA A 8 12.79 -11.94 5.95
CA ALA A 8 13.12 -10.78 6.78
C ALA A 8 11.93 -9.80 6.87
N ASN A 9 10.75 -10.32 7.21
CA ASN A 9 9.51 -9.55 7.32
C ASN A 9 8.51 -10.25 8.25
N ARG A 10 7.31 -9.67 8.40
CA ARG A 10 6.23 -10.14 9.27
C ARG A 10 4.88 -10.12 8.55
N GLY A 11 3.83 -10.48 9.28
CA GLY A 11 2.45 -10.26 8.85
C GLY A 11 2.04 -11.06 7.61
N GLU A 12 1.19 -10.47 6.77
CA GLU A 12 0.64 -11.15 5.59
C GLU A 12 1.71 -11.49 4.55
N ILE A 13 2.64 -10.56 4.30
CA ILE A 13 3.66 -10.73 3.26
C ILE A 13 4.61 -11.88 3.58
N ALA A 14 4.92 -12.09 4.86
CA ALA A 14 5.71 -13.24 5.28
C ALA A 14 5.01 -14.57 4.97
N ILE A 15 3.67 -14.64 5.11
CA ILE A 15 2.89 -15.81 4.72
C ILE A 15 2.84 -15.95 3.20
N ARG A 16 2.67 -14.84 2.46
CA ARG A 16 2.65 -14.83 0.99
C ARG A 16 3.95 -15.37 0.40
N ILE A 17 5.10 -14.97 0.95
CA ILE A 17 6.42 -15.48 0.55
C ILE A 17 6.55 -16.95 0.95
N SER A 18 6.16 -17.30 2.18
CA SER A 18 6.21 -18.69 2.64
C SER A 18 5.42 -19.64 1.73
N ARG A 19 4.23 -19.21 1.26
CA ARG A 19 3.43 -19.97 0.30
C ARG A 19 4.16 -20.20 -1.03
N ALA A 20 4.78 -19.14 -1.58
CA ALA A 20 5.56 -19.25 -2.81
C ALA A 20 6.74 -20.23 -2.66
N CYS A 21 7.51 -20.12 -1.57
CA CYS A 21 8.61 -21.03 -1.27
C CYS A 21 8.12 -22.48 -1.17
N LYS A 22 7.05 -22.75 -0.41
CA LYS A 22 6.49 -24.11 -0.25
C LYS A 22 6.05 -24.73 -1.58
N GLU A 23 5.42 -23.94 -2.45
CA GLU A 23 5.02 -24.40 -3.78
C GLU A 23 6.22 -24.64 -4.73
N LEU A 24 7.36 -24.00 -4.47
CA LEU A 24 8.63 -24.23 -5.17
C LEU A 24 9.49 -25.34 -4.51
N GLY A 25 9.04 -25.92 -3.39
CA GLY A 25 9.81 -26.93 -2.65
C GLY A 25 10.99 -26.37 -1.86
N VAL A 26 10.90 -25.10 -1.43
CA VAL A 26 11.94 -24.39 -0.68
C VAL A 26 11.53 -24.22 0.78
N ASP A 27 12.41 -24.59 1.72
CA ASP A 27 12.16 -24.46 3.16
C ASP A 27 12.21 -22.99 3.59
N THR A 28 11.52 -22.67 4.69
CA THR A 28 11.37 -21.28 5.14
C THR A 28 11.75 -21.05 6.60
N VAL A 29 12.44 -19.93 6.83
CA VAL A 29 12.75 -19.41 8.17
C VAL A 29 12.02 -18.10 8.38
N ALA A 30 11.14 -18.04 9.39
CA ALA A 30 10.56 -16.78 9.85
C ALA A 30 11.36 -16.18 11.01
N ILE A 31 11.53 -14.87 11.02
CA ILE A 31 12.02 -14.13 12.19
C ILE A 31 10.86 -13.39 12.85
N TYR A 32 10.80 -13.35 14.18
CA TYR A 32 9.71 -12.65 14.88
C TYR A 32 10.18 -11.87 16.11
N SER A 33 9.57 -10.72 16.34
CA SER A 33 9.74 -9.92 17.56
C SER A 33 8.96 -10.50 18.75
N ASP A 34 9.22 -10.03 19.97
CA ASP A 34 8.44 -10.50 21.14
C ASP A 34 6.95 -10.16 21.02
N ALA A 35 6.61 -9.05 20.35
CA ALA A 35 5.24 -8.67 20.06
C ALA A 35 4.54 -9.61 19.05
N ASP A 36 5.31 -10.26 18.16
CA ASP A 36 4.83 -11.22 17.18
C ASP A 36 4.99 -12.68 17.61
N LYS A 37 5.32 -12.95 18.88
CA LYS A 37 5.54 -14.33 19.41
C LYS A 37 4.40 -15.31 19.11
N THR A 38 3.18 -14.81 18.93
CA THR A 38 2.00 -15.65 18.61
C THR A 38 1.48 -15.48 17.19
N ALA A 39 2.15 -14.67 16.36
CA ALA A 39 1.72 -14.36 15.01
C ALA A 39 1.67 -15.61 14.12
N LEU A 40 0.75 -15.58 13.14
CA LEU A 40 0.50 -16.74 12.29
C LEU A 40 1.70 -17.10 11.43
N PHE A 41 2.39 -16.10 10.88
CA PHE A 41 3.51 -16.31 9.97
C PHE A 41 4.66 -17.10 10.61
N ALA A 42 4.96 -16.83 11.89
CA ALA A 42 5.98 -17.56 12.64
C ALA A 42 5.62 -19.04 12.87
N LYS A 43 4.34 -19.39 12.89
CA LYS A 43 3.87 -20.78 13.00
C LYS A 43 3.71 -21.46 11.63
N TYR A 44 3.69 -20.68 10.56
CA TYR A 44 3.44 -21.15 9.21
C TYR A 44 4.74 -21.58 8.50
N ALA A 45 5.84 -20.88 8.80
CA ALA A 45 7.19 -21.22 8.33
C ALA A 45 7.66 -22.56 8.91
N ASP A 46 8.65 -23.17 8.25
CA ASP A 46 9.18 -24.49 8.62
C ASP A 46 10.10 -24.40 9.86
N GLU A 47 10.77 -23.27 9.99
CA GLU A 47 11.55 -22.87 11.16
C GLU A 47 11.21 -21.42 11.55
N ALA A 48 11.29 -21.09 12.84
CA ALA A 48 11.06 -19.74 13.33
C ALA A 48 12.00 -19.35 14.47
N VAL A 49 12.59 -18.16 14.38
CA VAL A 49 13.61 -17.67 15.31
C VAL A 49 13.21 -16.32 15.92
N ALA A 50 13.32 -16.21 17.24
CA ALA A 50 13.01 -14.99 17.97
C ALA A 50 14.12 -13.94 17.84
N LEU A 51 13.74 -12.69 17.55
CA LEU A 51 14.64 -11.52 17.55
C LEU A 51 14.92 -10.97 18.95
N ASN A 52 14.14 -11.42 19.96
CA ASN A 52 14.27 -11.06 21.38
C ASN A 52 14.25 -9.54 21.64
N SER A 53 13.42 -8.82 20.89
CA SER A 53 13.09 -7.41 21.14
C SER A 53 11.75 -7.07 20.51
N SER A 54 11.02 -6.13 21.11
CA SER A 54 9.86 -5.47 20.48
C SER A 54 10.21 -4.13 19.83
N VAL A 55 11.44 -3.62 20.04
CA VAL A 55 11.90 -2.35 19.46
C VAL A 55 12.32 -2.60 18.03
N LEU A 56 11.74 -1.85 17.06
CA LEU A 56 11.99 -2.04 15.62
C LEU A 56 13.49 -2.03 15.26
N ALA A 57 14.23 -1.03 15.76
CA ALA A 57 15.68 -0.89 15.54
C ALA A 57 16.52 -2.05 16.07
N GLN A 58 15.99 -2.84 17.02
CA GLN A 58 16.65 -4.00 17.62
C GLN A 58 15.98 -5.32 17.20
N SER A 59 15.07 -5.28 16.22
CA SER A 59 14.33 -6.44 15.71
C SER A 59 14.34 -6.44 14.18
N TYR A 60 13.23 -6.10 13.53
CA TYR A 60 13.08 -6.20 12.06
C TYR A 60 13.98 -5.23 11.26
N LEU A 61 14.65 -4.27 11.92
CA LEU A 61 15.61 -3.35 11.31
C LEU A 61 17.07 -3.64 11.69
N ASP A 62 17.32 -4.69 12.48
CA ASP A 62 18.66 -5.07 12.94
C ASP A 62 19.31 -6.03 11.93
N ILE A 63 20.05 -5.47 10.98
CA ILE A 63 20.67 -6.23 9.87
C ILE A 63 21.61 -7.31 10.43
N ASP A 64 22.51 -6.99 11.36
CA ASP A 64 23.47 -7.95 11.87
C ASP A 64 22.79 -9.13 12.57
N LYS A 65 21.72 -8.87 13.33
CA LYS A 65 20.93 -9.94 13.94
C LYS A 65 20.25 -10.83 12.90
N ILE A 66 19.66 -10.24 11.87
CA ILE A 66 19.01 -10.99 10.79
C ILE A 66 20.03 -11.85 10.04
N MET A 67 21.20 -11.29 9.74
CA MET A 67 22.30 -11.99 9.07
C MET A 67 22.82 -13.16 9.91
N ASN A 68 23.04 -12.97 11.22
CA ASN A 68 23.45 -14.06 12.10
C ASN A 68 22.43 -15.21 12.12
N ILE A 69 21.13 -14.89 12.20
CA ILE A 69 20.07 -15.91 12.14
C ILE A 69 20.09 -16.63 10.78
N ALA A 70 20.26 -15.90 9.67
CA ALA A 70 20.32 -16.50 8.33
C ALA A 70 21.48 -17.50 8.22
N ILE A 71 22.66 -17.15 8.75
CA ILE A 71 23.84 -18.01 8.79
C ILE A 71 23.59 -19.24 9.68
N ASP A 72 23.11 -19.04 10.91
CA ASP A 72 22.91 -20.11 11.88
C ASP A 72 21.85 -21.13 11.43
N THR A 73 20.85 -20.67 10.69
CA THR A 73 19.78 -21.54 10.14
C THR A 73 20.12 -22.14 8.79
N GLY A 74 21.24 -21.74 8.18
CA GLY A 74 21.68 -22.21 6.87
C GLY A 74 20.77 -21.77 5.73
N ALA A 75 20.26 -20.54 5.76
CA ALA A 75 19.48 -19.99 4.66
C ALA A 75 20.38 -19.61 3.48
N ASP A 76 19.97 -19.94 2.26
CA ASP A 76 20.68 -19.58 1.02
C ASP A 76 20.37 -18.15 0.57
N ALA A 77 19.18 -17.67 0.93
CA ALA A 77 18.67 -16.39 0.47
C ALA A 77 17.77 -15.72 1.51
N ILE A 78 17.69 -14.39 1.41
CA ILE A 78 16.82 -13.55 2.24
C ILE A 78 15.78 -12.86 1.37
N HIS A 79 14.50 -13.06 1.69
CA HIS A 79 13.40 -12.30 1.08
C HIS A 79 12.96 -11.19 2.03
N PRO A 80 13.13 -9.90 1.69
CA PRO A 80 12.82 -8.81 2.61
C PRO A 80 11.34 -8.37 2.53
N GLY A 81 10.58 -8.84 1.54
CA GLY A 81 9.17 -8.49 1.38
C GLY A 81 9.01 -7.01 1.01
N TYR A 82 8.18 -6.27 1.75
CA TYR A 82 8.02 -4.82 1.60
C TYR A 82 8.13 -4.09 2.94
N GLY A 83 8.48 -2.81 2.92
CA GLY A 83 8.80 -2.06 4.15
C GLY A 83 10.05 -2.60 4.85
N PHE A 84 10.29 -2.19 6.10
CA PHE A 84 11.49 -2.56 6.86
C PHE A 84 12.79 -2.34 6.07
N LEU A 85 13.52 -3.43 5.76
CA LEU A 85 14.82 -3.41 5.09
C LEU A 85 14.74 -3.70 3.59
N SER A 86 13.54 -3.82 3.01
CA SER A 86 13.36 -4.18 1.58
C SER A 86 13.95 -3.21 0.58
N GLU A 87 14.12 -1.94 0.97
CA GLU A 87 14.77 -0.91 0.16
C GLU A 87 16.05 -0.39 0.86
N ASN A 88 16.63 -1.21 1.76
CA ASN A 88 17.89 -0.89 2.42
C ASN A 88 19.06 -1.48 1.61
N PRO A 89 19.93 -0.64 1.02
CA PRO A 89 21.02 -1.12 0.15
C PRO A 89 22.07 -1.96 0.91
N ILE A 90 22.19 -1.78 2.22
CA ILE A 90 23.17 -2.49 3.07
C ILE A 90 22.78 -3.96 3.23
N LEU A 91 21.47 -4.30 3.24
CA LEU A 91 21.05 -5.69 3.40
C LEU A 91 21.58 -6.58 2.25
N GLY A 92 21.54 -6.07 1.02
CA GLY A 92 22.08 -6.78 -0.15
C GLY A 92 23.58 -6.99 -0.08
N GLU A 93 24.33 -5.95 0.29
CA GLU A 93 25.78 -6.02 0.52
C GLU A 93 26.14 -7.08 1.57
N ARG A 94 25.42 -7.10 2.70
CA ARG A 94 25.64 -8.09 3.76
C ARG A 94 25.30 -9.50 3.31
N CYS A 95 24.27 -9.69 2.47
CA CYS A 95 23.99 -10.99 1.86
C CYS A 95 25.18 -11.47 1.02
N GLU A 96 25.67 -10.63 0.11
CA GLU A 96 26.80 -10.95 -0.78
C GLU A 96 28.08 -11.30 0.00
N GLU A 97 28.42 -10.53 1.03
CA GLU A 97 29.58 -10.77 1.90
C GLU A 97 29.55 -12.13 2.61
N ASN A 98 28.35 -12.69 2.82
CA ASN A 98 28.15 -13.96 3.52
C ASN A 98 27.74 -15.09 2.57
N GLY A 99 27.87 -14.90 1.25
CA GLY A 99 27.54 -15.93 0.26
C GLY A 99 26.04 -16.24 0.14
N MET A 100 25.18 -15.34 0.61
CA MET A 100 23.73 -15.44 0.51
C MET A 100 23.18 -14.54 -0.61
N THR A 101 22.01 -14.89 -1.13
CA THR A 101 21.34 -14.08 -2.16
C THR A 101 20.24 -13.20 -1.55
N LEU A 102 20.22 -11.91 -1.87
CA LEU A 102 19.05 -11.07 -1.63
C LEU A 102 18.00 -11.35 -2.71
N ILE A 103 16.77 -11.72 -2.31
CA ILE A 103 15.64 -11.81 -3.23
C ILE A 103 15.06 -10.40 -3.41
N GLY A 104 15.74 -9.61 -4.24
CA GLY A 104 15.47 -8.19 -4.48
C GLY A 104 16.42 -7.62 -5.54
N PRO A 105 16.30 -6.33 -5.87
CA PRO A 105 17.17 -5.70 -6.84
C PRO A 105 18.58 -5.47 -6.29
N ARG A 106 19.54 -5.25 -7.19
CA ARG A 106 20.92 -4.88 -6.85
C ARG A 106 20.99 -3.53 -6.12
N ARG A 107 22.02 -3.37 -5.30
CA ARG A 107 22.33 -2.15 -4.53
C ARG A 107 22.24 -0.86 -5.35
N ASN A 108 22.85 -0.83 -6.54
CA ASN A 108 22.87 0.36 -7.38
C ASN A 108 21.46 0.85 -7.77
N ALA A 109 20.53 -0.08 -8.03
CA ALA A 109 19.14 0.26 -8.32
C ALA A 109 18.44 0.85 -7.10
N ILE A 110 18.61 0.24 -5.92
CA ILE A 110 18.04 0.73 -4.65
C ILE A 110 18.56 2.15 -4.34
N GLU A 111 19.88 2.37 -4.41
CA GLU A 111 20.48 3.68 -4.11
C GLU A 111 20.09 4.77 -5.11
N THR A 112 20.11 4.43 -6.41
CA THR A 112 19.80 5.41 -7.47
C THR A 112 18.33 5.80 -7.45
N MET A 113 17.43 4.84 -7.27
CA MET A 113 15.98 5.08 -7.29
C MET A 113 15.44 5.61 -5.96
N GLY A 114 16.08 5.28 -4.83
CA GLY A 114 15.74 5.84 -3.52
C GLY A 114 16.12 7.32 -3.36
N ASP A 115 17.04 7.82 -4.19
CA ASP A 115 17.40 9.24 -4.24
C ASP A 115 16.53 9.99 -5.25
N LYS A 116 15.58 10.79 -4.75
CA LYS A 116 14.61 11.54 -5.58
C LYS A 116 15.26 12.50 -6.59
N ILE A 117 16.45 13.02 -6.30
CA ILE A 117 17.14 13.95 -7.20
C ILE A 117 17.81 13.15 -8.31
N LYS A 118 18.58 12.11 -7.94
CA LYS A 118 19.27 11.25 -8.92
C LYS A 118 18.27 10.54 -9.83
N SER A 119 17.17 10.02 -9.29
CA SER A 119 16.14 9.35 -10.07
C SER A 119 15.48 10.31 -11.07
N LYS A 120 15.07 11.52 -10.65
CA LYS A 120 14.50 12.54 -11.57
C LYS A 120 15.49 12.94 -12.67
N GLN A 121 16.77 13.16 -12.33
CA GLN A 121 17.81 13.48 -13.31
C GLN A 121 18.02 12.34 -14.32
N LEU A 122 18.04 11.10 -13.84
CA LEU A 122 18.17 9.92 -14.70
C LEU A 122 16.97 9.77 -15.64
N MET A 123 15.75 9.92 -15.13
CA MET A 123 14.52 9.85 -15.93
C MET A 123 14.51 10.91 -17.05
N ASN A 124 14.88 12.15 -16.72
CA ASN A 124 15.02 13.21 -17.73
C ASN A 124 16.06 12.86 -18.80
N LYS A 125 17.23 12.33 -18.40
CA LYS A 125 18.30 11.93 -19.32
C LYS A 125 17.85 10.85 -20.31
N ILE A 126 17.02 9.91 -19.86
CA ILE A 126 16.50 8.84 -20.71
C ILE A 126 15.17 9.23 -21.38
N GLY A 127 14.67 10.45 -21.20
CA GLY A 127 13.42 10.90 -21.81
C GLY A 127 12.16 10.20 -21.27
N VAL A 128 12.20 9.73 -20.02
CA VAL A 128 10.97 9.39 -19.28
C VAL A 128 10.43 10.70 -18.69
N PRO A 129 9.16 11.08 -18.95
CA PRO A 129 8.62 12.34 -18.47
C PRO A 129 8.73 12.46 -16.95
N THR A 130 9.24 13.59 -16.44
CA THR A 130 9.17 13.95 -15.01
C THR A 130 8.42 15.27 -14.88
N VAL A 131 7.91 15.58 -13.68
CA VAL A 131 7.18 16.83 -13.44
C VAL A 131 8.06 18.01 -13.85
N PRO A 132 7.64 18.81 -14.85
CA PRO A 132 8.42 19.94 -15.32
C PRO A 132 8.68 20.94 -14.21
N GLY A 133 9.85 21.56 -14.26
CA GLY A 133 10.36 22.43 -13.22
C GLY A 133 11.52 21.83 -12.43
N ASP A 134 12.28 22.72 -11.82
CA ASP A 134 13.49 22.43 -11.08
C ASP A 134 13.34 22.94 -9.64
N LYS A 135 14.28 22.51 -8.79
CA LYS A 135 14.40 23.03 -7.42
C LYS A 135 15.34 24.24 -7.38
N GLU A 136 15.56 24.91 -8.50
CA GLU A 136 16.40 26.09 -8.49
C GLU A 136 15.64 27.24 -7.80
N PRO A 137 16.32 27.98 -6.90
CA PRO A 137 15.73 29.15 -6.28
C PRO A 137 15.27 30.18 -7.30
N ILE A 138 14.06 30.70 -7.11
CA ILE A 138 13.59 31.88 -7.83
C ILE A 138 14.24 33.11 -7.19
N ILE A 139 15.15 33.75 -7.92
CA ILE A 139 15.87 34.96 -7.48
C ILE A 139 15.38 36.20 -8.24
N ASP A 140 15.05 36.03 -9.53
CA ASP A 140 14.59 37.11 -10.40
C ASP A 140 13.16 36.87 -10.91
N MET A 141 12.34 37.92 -10.89
CA MET A 141 10.91 37.84 -11.22
C MET A 141 10.65 37.75 -12.73
N ASP A 142 11.52 38.31 -13.56
CA ASP A 142 11.38 38.22 -15.02
C ASP A 142 11.82 36.84 -15.51
N GLU A 143 12.89 36.29 -14.93
CA GLU A 143 13.27 34.88 -15.12
C GLU A 143 12.15 33.93 -14.68
N ALA A 144 11.51 34.18 -13.53
CA ALA A 144 10.39 33.38 -13.06
C ALA A 144 9.22 33.32 -14.07
N LYS A 145 8.89 34.45 -14.72
CA LYS A 145 7.84 34.49 -15.76
C LYS A 145 8.21 33.67 -16.99
N ILE A 146 9.48 33.71 -17.40
CA ILE A 146 9.98 32.90 -18.53
C ILE A 146 9.86 31.42 -18.18
N ARG A 147 10.39 31.01 -17.02
CA ARG A 147 10.32 29.63 -16.53
C ARG A 147 8.87 29.14 -16.41
N ALA A 148 7.96 29.97 -15.89
CA ALA A 148 6.55 29.62 -15.77
C ALA A 148 5.88 29.37 -17.14
N LYS A 149 6.24 30.15 -18.17
CA LYS A 149 5.76 29.95 -19.55
C LYS A 149 6.30 28.67 -20.17
N GLU A 150 7.57 28.35 -19.92
CA GLU A 150 8.21 27.12 -20.40
C GLU A 150 7.64 25.87 -19.75
N ILE A 151 7.38 25.91 -18.44
CA ILE A 151 6.67 24.85 -17.69
C ILE A 151 5.22 24.74 -18.16
N GLY A 152 4.60 25.88 -18.47
CA GLY A 152 3.19 26.02 -18.80
C GLY A 152 2.30 26.02 -17.56
N TYR A 153 1.36 26.96 -17.50
CA TYR A 153 0.40 27.07 -16.41
C TYR A 153 -0.63 25.90 -16.39
N PRO A 154 -1.25 25.58 -15.24
CA PRO A 154 -0.93 26.12 -13.91
C PRO A 154 0.43 25.61 -13.39
N VAL A 155 1.09 26.45 -12.61
CA VAL A 155 2.35 26.13 -11.90
C VAL A 155 2.12 26.21 -10.39
N ILE A 156 2.99 25.55 -9.63
CA ILE A 156 2.98 25.62 -8.17
C ILE A 156 4.31 26.17 -7.68
N ILE A 157 4.24 27.22 -6.86
CA ILE A 157 5.36 27.77 -6.12
C ILE A 157 5.46 27.02 -4.80
N LYS A 158 6.65 26.50 -4.48
CA LYS A 158 6.90 25.72 -3.26
C LYS A 158 8.10 26.30 -2.52
N SER A 159 8.05 26.32 -1.19
CA SER A 159 9.24 26.64 -0.38
C SER A 159 10.21 25.47 -0.32
N SER A 160 11.50 25.78 -0.26
CA SER A 160 12.58 24.78 -0.17
C SER A 160 12.65 24.14 1.21
N ALA A 161 12.31 24.90 2.27
CA ALA A 161 12.32 24.45 3.66
C ALA A 161 10.97 23.92 4.17
N GLY A 162 9.89 24.00 3.37
CA GLY A 162 8.53 23.63 3.80
C GLY A 162 8.15 22.17 3.54
N GLY A 163 7.23 21.67 4.37
CA GLY A 163 6.60 20.36 4.23
C GLY A 163 5.15 20.38 4.72
N GLY A 164 4.32 19.42 4.25
CA GLY A 164 2.96 19.23 4.76
C GLY A 164 1.91 20.25 4.31
N GLY A 165 2.04 20.84 3.11
CA GLY A 165 1.03 21.77 2.59
C GLY A 165 1.34 23.26 2.84
N ILE A 166 2.23 23.55 3.79
CA ILE A 166 2.57 24.92 4.22
C ILE A 166 3.65 25.48 3.29
N GLY A 167 3.46 26.71 2.79
CA GLY A 167 4.42 27.35 1.89
C GLY A 167 4.30 26.88 0.44
N MET A 168 3.09 26.58 -0.02
CA MET A 168 2.82 26.26 -1.43
C MET A 168 1.67 27.09 -1.98
N ARG A 169 1.78 27.54 -3.23
CA ARG A 169 0.73 28.33 -3.89
C ARG A 169 0.63 27.98 -5.36
N VAL A 170 -0.58 27.65 -5.81
CA VAL A 170 -0.88 27.41 -7.23
C VAL A 170 -1.11 28.75 -7.92
N VAL A 171 -0.60 28.86 -9.14
CA VAL A 171 -0.67 30.03 -10.01
C VAL A 171 -1.27 29.55 -11.33
N TYR A 172 -2.44 30.07 -11.69
CA TYR A 172 -3.15 29.64 -12.90
C TYR A 172 -2.81 30.51 -14.11
N GLU A 173 -2.45 31.77 -13.87
CA GLU A 173 -2.16 32.75 -14.92
C GLU A 173 -0.96 33.64 -14.52
N GLU A 174 -0.35 34.29 -15.52
CA GLU A 174 0.90 35.06 -15.33
C GLU A 174 0.77 36.27 -14.38
N ASP A 175 -0.41 36.89 -14.32
CA ASP A 175 -0.71 38.07 -13.50
C ASP A 175 -0.80 37.76 -11.99
N GLU A 176 -0.93 36.48 -11.64
CA GLU A 176 -0.89 35.99 -10.27
C GLU A 176 0.54 35.68 -9.79
N LEU A 177 1.48 35.46 -10.71
CA LEU A 177 2.78 34.84 -10.42
C LEU A 177 3.61 35.62 -9.39
N VAL A 178 3.83 36.91 -9.63
CA VAL A 178 4.69 37.75 -8.76
C VAL A 178 4.13 37.80 -7.34
N ARG A 179 2.82 38.05 -7.21
CA ARG A 179 2.14 38.09 -5.91
C ARG A 179 2.22 36.73 -5.20
N ALA A 180 2.12 35.64 -5.95
CA ALA A 180 2.22 34.30 -5.40
C ALA A 180 3.63 34.02 -4.86
N ILE A 181 4.68 34.32 -5.64
CA ILE A 181 6.09 34.15 -5.23
C ILE A 181 6.38 34.94 -3.96
N GLU A 182 6.13 36.25 -3.95
CA GLU A 182 6.38 37.11 -2.78
C GLU A 182 5.63 36.63 -1.54
N SER A 183 4.36 36.23 -1.70
CA SER A 183 3.57 35.72 -0.58
C SER A 183 4.12 34.41 -0.01
N THR A 184 4.60 33.51 -0.87
CA THR A 184 5.16 32.22 -0.46
C THR A 184 6.54 32.40 0.18
N GLN A 185 7.38 33.29 -0.35
CA GLN A 185 8.69 33.63 0.24
C GLN A 185 8.52 34.20 1.65
N ASN A 186 7.61 35.17 1.82
CA ASN A 186 7.33 35.77 3.14
C ASN A 186 6.80 34.74 4.14
N LEU A 187 5.90 33.84 3.70
CA LEU A 187 5.39 32.76 4.56
C LEU A 187 6.49 31.77 4.94
N ALA A 188 7.36 31.42 3.99
CA ALA A 188 8.47 30.49 4.21
C ALA A 188 9.52 31.07 5.16
N GLU A 189 9.89 32.34 4.99
CA GLU A 189 10.79 33.06 5.91
C GLU A 189 10.19 33.14 7.32
N ALA A 190 8.92 33.52 7.46
CA ALA A 190 8.26 33.65 8.76
C ALA A 190 8.09 32.31 9.49
N THR A 191 7.93 31.21 8.76
CA THR A 191 7.65 29.88 9.34
C THR A 191 8.93 29.06 9.56
N PHE A 192 9.88 29.16 8.64
CA PHE A 192 11.05 28.27 8.56
C PHE A 192 12.39 29.00 8.60
N GLY A 193 12.41 30.35 8.58
CA GLY A 193 13.64 31.15 8.54
C GLY A 193 14.40 31.04 7.21
N ASP A 194 13.74 30.56 6.16
CA ASP A 194 14.28 30.43 4.81
C ASP A 194 13.19 30.74 3.77
N GLY A 195 13.27 31.94 3.19
CA GLY A 195 12.40 32.43 2.13
C GLY A 195 12.65 31.80 0.74
N THR A 196 13.54 30.82 0.60
CA THR A 196 13.84 30.23 -0.71
C THR A 196 12.64 29.47 -1.27
N VAL A 197 12.22 29.81 -2.50
CA VAL A 197 11.13 29.15 -3.22
C VAL A 197 11.57 28.70 -4.61
N TYR A 198 10.90 27.67 -5.13
CA TYR A 198 11.10 27.12 -6.48
C TYR A 198 9.74 26.87 -7.16
N MET A 199 9.76 26.56 -8.46
CA MET A 199 8.56 26.40 -9.29
C MET A 199 8.53 25.05 -10.00
N GLU A 200 7.37 24.39 -9.96
CA GLU A 200 7.11 23.18 -10.72
C GLU A 200 5.75 23.26 -11.42
N LYS A 201 5.51 22.37 -12.38
CA LYS A 201 4.19 22.16 -12.95
C LYS A 201 3.22 21.77 -11.85
N TYR A 202 2.06 22.42 -11.81
CA TYR A 202 0.97 21.95 -10.97
C TYR A 202 0.22 20.85 -11.73
N VAL A 203 0.26 19.63 -11.19
CA VAL A 203 -0.51 18.51 -11.74
C VAL A 203 -1.88 18.53 -11.10
N GLU A 204 -2.88 19.00 -11.86
CA GLU A 204 -4.26 19.09 -11.39
C GLU A 204 -4.87 17.70 -11.26
N ARG A 205 -5.54 17.44 -10.13
CA ARG A 205 -6.32 16.22 -9.86
C ARG A 205 -5.60 14.95 -10.35
N PRO A 206 -4.35 14.72 -9.88
CA PRO A 206 -3.55 13.65 -10.43
C PRO A 206 -4.18 12.30 -10.06
N ARG A 207 -4.12 11.37 -10.99
CA ARG A 207 -4.24 9.95 -10.70
C ARG A 207 -2.87 9.38 -10.36
N HIS A 208 -2.84 8.47 -9.40
CA HIS A 208 -1.66 7.70 -9.09
C HIS A 208 -1.74 6.39 -9.86
N ILE A 209 -0.94 6.29 -10.93
CA ILE A 209 -0.89 5.14 -11.82
C ILE A 209 0.49 4.51 -11.69
N GLU A 210 0.55 3.19 -11.62
CA GLU A 210 1.83 2.51 -11.48
C GLU A 210 1.91 1.26 -12.36
N PHE A 211 3.12 0.91 -12.79
CA PHE A 211 3.38 -0.26 -13.63
C PHE A 211 4.22 -1.28 -12.88
N GLN A 212 3.73 -2.51 -12.80
CA GLN A 212 4.51 -3.64 -12.29
C GLN A 212 5.65 -3.95 -13.25
N ILE A 213 6.87 -4.04 -12.75
CA ILE A 213 8.05 -4.48 -13.49
C ILE A 213 8.52 -5.84 -12.97
N MET A 214 8.93 -6.69 -13.90
CA MET A 214 9.73 -7.88 -13.62
C MET A 214 10.98 -7.86 -14.52
N ALA A 215 12.14 -8.13 -13.93
CA ALA A 215 13.40 -8.22 -14.66
C ALA A 215 14.27 -9.38 -14.17
N ASP A 216 14.99 -10.04 -15.08
CA ASP A 216 15.97 -11.08 -14.73
C ASP A 216 17.42 -10.60 -14.75
N ASN A 217 18.33 -11.47 -14.34
CA ASN A 217 19.77 -11.21 -14.34
C ASN A 217 20.40 -11.23 -15.74
N TYR A 218 19.61 -11.39 -16.81
CA TYR A 218 20.07 -11.56 -18.20
C TYR A 218 19.63 -10.42 -19.11
N GLY A 219 19.11 -9.33 -18.54
CA GLY A 219 18.68 -8.13 -19.25
C GLY A 219 17.27 -8.20 -19.83
N ASN A 220 16.50 -9.26 -19.53
CA ASN A 220 15.08 -9.27 -19.86
C ASN A 220 14.32 -8.41 -18.84
N THR A 221 13.44 -7.54 -19.32
CA THR A 221 12.63 -6.66 -18.48
C THR A 221 11.27 -6.47 -19.15
N ILE A 222 10.21 -6.77 -18.43
CA ILE A 222 8.82 -6.68 -18.88
C ILE A 222 8.01 -5.85 -17.88
N HIS A 223 6.91 -5.27 -18.35
CA HIS A 223 5.85 -4.80 -17.46
C HIS A 223 4.72 -5.83 -17.37
N VAL A 224 4.15 -5.99 -16.17
CA VAL A 224 3.06 -6.95 -15.88
C VAL A 224 1.77 -6.16 -15.64
N CYS A 225 1.41 -5.29 -16.59
CA CYS A 225 0.27 -4.37 -16.52
C CYS A 225 0.39 -3.23 -15.49
N ASP A 226 -0.55 -2.29 -15.59
CA ASP A 226 -0.72 -1.12 -14.73
C ASP A 226 -1.72 -1.35 -13.58
N ARG A 227 -1.64 -0.50 -12.55
CA ARG A 227 -2.57 -0.39 -11.42
C ARG A 227 -2.97 1.07 -11.19
N GLU A 228 -4.21 1.25 -10.75
CA GLU A 228 -4.80 2.51 -10.31
C GLU A 228 -4.82 2.55 -8.78
N CYS A 229 -4.07 3.49 -8.21
CA CYS A 229 -3.84 3.60 -6.77
C CYS A 229 -4.26 5.00 -6.25
N SER A 230 -5.13 5.72 -6.97
CA SER A 230 -5.53 7.09 -6.64
C SER A 230 -6.30 7.24 -5.33
N ILE A 231 -7.01 6.21 -4.87
CA ILE A 231 -7.79 6.34 -3.63
C ILE A 231 -6.87 6.21 -2.42
N GLN A 232 -6.48 7.36 -1.90
CA GLN A 232 -5.49 7.50 -0.86
C GLN A 232 -6.00 8.40 0.27
N ARG A 233 -5.50 8.15 1.49
CA ARG A 233 -5.64 9.05 2.62
C ARG A 233 -4.25 9.47 3.10
N ARG A 234 -3.96 10.77 3.14
CA ARG A 234 -2.64 11.30 3.55
C ARG A 234 -1.49 10.58 2.84
N HIS A 235 -1.63 10.38 1.53
CA HIS A 235 -0.68 9.66 0.67
C HIS A 235 -0.53 8.15 0.97
N GLN A 236 -1.40 7.56 1.79
CA GLN A 236 -1.47 6.12 2.01
C GLN A 236 -2.58 5.51 1.16
N LYS A 237 -2.22 4.55 0.31
CA LYS A 237 -3.17 3.79 -0.53
C LYS A 237 -4.11 2.96 0.36
N LEU A 238 -5.41 3.01 0.06
CA LEU A 238 -6.45 2.28 0.80
C LEU A 238 -7.13 1.20 -0.05
N ILE A 239 -7.26 1.47 -1.35
CA ILE A 239 -7.85 0.60 -2.35
C ILE A 239 -7.12 0.82 -3.66
N GLU A 240 -6.87 -0.29 -4.34
CA GLU A 240 -6.15 -0.36 -5.59
C GLU A 240 -6.94 -1.21 -6.57
N GLU A 241 -6.86 -0.89 -7.86
CA GLU A 241 -7.50 -1.68 -8.91
C GLU A 241 -6.61 -1.89 -10.14
N ALA A 242 -6.79 -3.02 -10.82
CA ALA A 242 -6.04 -3.40 -12.01
C ALA A 242 -6.97 -4.01 -13.08
N PRO A 243 -6.81 -3.64 -14.36
CA PRO A 243 -6.03 -2.50 -14.85
C PRO A 243 -6.64 -1.16 -14.39
N SER A 244 -5.94 -0.05 -14.59
CA SER A 244 -6.53 1.26 -14.38
C SER A 244 -7.67 1.51 -15.37
N PRO A 245 -8.82 2.04 -14.91
CA PRO A 245 -9.96 2.33 -15.77
C PRO A 245 -9.71 3.48 -16.75
N ILE A 246 -8.63 4.25 -16.60
CA ILE A 246 -8.29 5.35 -17.54
C ILE A 246 -7.50 4.87 -18.76
N MET A 247 -6.96 3.65 -18.72
CA MET A 247 -6.04 3.16 -19.74
C MET A 247 -6.74 2.78 -21.04
N THR A 248 -6.29 3.39 -22.13
CA THR A 248 -6.40 2.83 -23.47
C THR A 248 -5.22 1.91 -23.76
N GLU A 249 -5.28 1.12 -24.83
CA GLU A 249 -4.15 0.31 -25.31
C GLU A 249 -2.93 1.20 -25.61
N GLU A 250 -3.11 2.26 -26.39
CA GLU A 250 -2.06 3.22 -26.72
C GLU A 250 -1.44 3.88 -25.48
N LEU A 251 -2.25 4.28 -24.50
CA LEU A 251 -1.74 4.90 -23.28
C LEU A 251 -0.93 3.88 -22.46
N ARG A 252 -1.40 2.63 -22.38
CA ARG A 252 -0.72 1.56 -21.66
C ARG A 252 0.61 1.22 -22.31
N ASP A 253 0.67 1.13 -23.63
CA ASP A 253 1.91 0.86 -24.36
C ASP A 253 2.93 1.97 -24.10
N ARG A 254 2.51 3.23 -24.25
CA ARG A 254 3.39 4.39 -24.06
C ARG A 254 3.91 4.53 -22.63
N MET A 255 3.06 4.33 -21.62
CA MET A 255 3.47 4.39 -20.21
C MET A 255 4.26 3.15 -19.80
N GLY A 256 3.90 1.97 -20.32
CA GLY A 256 4.60 0.70 -20.10
C GLY A 256 6.02 0.72 -20.66
N GLU A 257 6.21 1.25 -21.87
CA GLU A 257 7.52 1.48 -22.46
C GLU A 257 8.38 2.40 -21.60
N SER A 258 7.80 3.49 -21.08
CA SER A 258 8.49 4.41 -20.16
C SER A 258 8.89 3.70 -18.86
N ALA A 259 8.01 2.86 -18.30
CA ALA A 259 8.29 2.09 -17.10
C ALA A 259 9.43 1.07 -17.31
N VAL A 260 9.39 0.31 -18.42
CA VAL A 260 10.45 -0.65 -18.79
C VAL A 260 11.78 0.08 -19.04
N LYS A 261 11.74 1.24 -19.71
CA LYS A 261 12.93 2.06 -19.96
C LYS A 261 13.55 2.59 -18.67
N ALA A 262 12.71 3.04 -17.72
CA ALA A 262 13.15 3.46 -16.39
C ALA A 262 13.87 2.33 -15.66
N ALA A 263 13.29 1.13 -15.61
CA ALA A 263 13.91 -0.03 -14.98
C ALA A 263 15.24 -0.44 -15.65
N LYS A 264 15.28 -0.51 -16.99
CA LYS A 264 16.51 -0.84 -17.73
C LYS A 264 17.65 0.17 -17.47
N SER A 265 17.33 1.43 -17.20
CA SER A 265 18.34 2.47 -16.97
C SER A 265 19.20 2.26 -15.72
N VAL A 266 18.75 1.41 -14.80
CA VAL A 266 19.47 1.07 -13.56
C VAL A 266 19.90 -0.41 -13.50
N ASP A 267 19.85 -1.12 -14.63
CA ASP A 267 20.14 -2.57 -14.70
C ASP A 267 19.31 -3.36 -13.67
N TYR A 268 18.00 -3.05 -13.62
CA TYR A 268 17.10 -3.60 -12.63
C TYR A 268 16.94 -5.13 -12.76
N ASN A 269 16.77 -5.80 -11.63
CA ASN A 269 16.44 -7.23 -11.51
C ASN A 269 15.41 -7.44 -10.38
N SER A 270 14.70 -8.57 -10.38
CA SER A 270 13.58 -8.86 -9.47
C SER A 270 12.28 -8.09 -9.82
N ALA A 271 11.34 -8.03 -8.88
CA ALA A 271 10.13 -7.23 -9.00
C ALA A 271 10.38 -5.79 -8.56
N GLY A 272 9.74 -4.84 -9.23
CA GLY A 272 9.72 -3.43 -8.85
C GLY A 272 8.48 -2.77 -9.40
N THR A 273 8.22 -1.53 -9.00
CA THR A 273 7.09 -0.76 -9.54
C THR A 273 7.52 0.65 -9.89
N ILE A 274 7.18 1.10 -11.09
CA ILE A 274 7.35 2.50 -11.51
C ILE A 274 6.02 3.23 -11.28
N GLU A 275 6.04 4.27 -10.45
CA GLU A 275 4.87 5.09 -10.15
C GLU A 275 4.88 6.37 -10.98
N PHE A 276 3.70 6.77 -11.45
CA PHE A 276 3.44 7.95 -12.25
C PHE A 276 2.28 8.76 -11.66
N MET A 277 2.37 10.07 -11.75
CA MET A 277 1.21 10.95 -11.68
C MET A 277 0.66 11.13 -13.09
N TYR A 278 -0.62 10.83 -13.29
CA TYR A 278 -1.33 11.03 -14.56
C TYR A 278 -2.36 12.16 -14.42
N SER A 279 -2.40 13.07 -15.38
CA SER A 279 -3.45 14.09 -15.47
C SER A 279 -3.68 14.49 -16.92
N ASN A 280 -4.95 14.47 -17.35
CA ASN A 280 -5.40 14.96 -18.67
C ASN A 280 -4.60 14.45 -19.89
N GLY A 281 -4.13 13.21 -19.86
CA GLY A 281 -3.38 12.59 -20.96
C GLY A 281 -1.87 12.65 -20.82
N ASP A 282 -1.37 13.52 -19.93
CA ASP A 282 0.04 13.60 -19.55
C ASP A 282 0.32 12.70 -18.35
N TYR A 283 1.55 12.20 -18.26
CA TYR A 283 2.03 11.45 -17.12
C TYR A 283 3.45 11.84 -16.77
N TYR A 284 3.79 11.71 -15.48
CA TYR A 284 5.07 12.14 -14.93
C TYR A 284 5.57 11.11 -13.93
N PHE A 285 6.81 10.63 -14.11
CA PHE A 285 7.47 9.75 -13.16
C PHE A 285 7.46 10.37 -11.77
N LEU A 286 7.03 9.59 -10.79
CA LEU A 286 6.96 9.96 -9.39
C LEU A 286 8.12 9.32 -8.63
N GLU A 287 8.18 8.00 -8.63
CA GLU A 287 9.23 7.22 -7.98
C GLU A 287 9.27 5.78 -8.52
N MET A 288 10.30 5.04 -8.13
CA MET A 288 10.36 3.60 -8.33
C MET A 288 10.45 2.92 -6.96
N ASN A 289 9.49 2.05 -6.67
CA ASN A 289 9.53 1.18 -5.50
C ASN A 289 10.38 -0.04 -5.87
N THR A 290 11.53 -0.20 -5.22
CA THR A 290 12.54 -1.20 -5.57
C THR A 290 12.29 -2.56 -4.90
N ARG A 291 11.03 -2.99 -4.91
CA ARG A 291 10.51 -4.15 -4.18
C ARG A 291 9.13 -4.56 -4.68
N ILE A 292 8.63 -5.69 -4.16
CA ILE A 292 7.21 -6.04 -4.26
C ILE A 292 6.36 -5.01 -3.48
N GLN A 293 5.10 -4.82 -3.90
CA GLN A 293 4.14 -3.93 -3.25
C GLN A 293 2.99 -4.71 -2.61
N VAL A 294 2.24 -4.04 -1.73
CA VAL A 294 1.11 -4.65 -1.00
C VAL A 294 0.06 -5.14 -2.00
N GLU A 295 -0.23 -4.28 -2.97
CA GLU A 295 -1.20 -4.38 -4.06
C GLU A 295 -0.76 -5.25 -5.26
N HIS A 296 0.35 -5.99 -5.15
CA HIS A 296 0.72 -6.95 -6.20
C HIS A 296 -0.37 -8.01 -6.52
N PRO A 297 -1.24 -8.47 -5.60
CA PRO A 297 -2.22 -9.52 -5.88
C PRO A 297 -3.23 -9.19 -6.97
N ILE A 298 -3.60 -7.91 -7.16
CA ILE A 298 -4.53 -7.51 -8.23
C ILE A 298 -3.89 -7.68 -9.61
N THR A 299 -2.60 -7.43 -9.74
CA THR A 299 -1.83 -7.76 -10.94
C THR A 299 -1.79 -9.27 -11.18
N GLU A 300 -1.50 -10.07 -10.15
CA GLU A 300 -1.50 -11.53 -10.26
C GLU A 300 -2.88 -12.06 -10.69
N ALA A 301 -3.95 -11.47 -10.17
CA ALA A 301 -5.32 -11.91 -10.43
C ALA A 301 -5.75 -11.69 -11.90
N ILE A 302 -5.33 -10.59 -12.52
CA ILE A 302 -5.69 -10.29 -13.93
C ILE A 302 -4.73 -10.92 -14.94
N THR A 303 -3.49 -11.22 -14.57
CA THR A 303 -2.47 -11.73 -15.50
C THR A 303 -2.16 -13.22 -15.33
N GLY A 304 -2.45 -13.79 -14.16
CA GLY A 304 -2.04 -15.15 -13.80
C GLY A 304 -0.55 -15.31 -13.49
N VAL A 305 0.24 -14.22 -13.53
CA VAL A 305 1.67 -14.24 -13.21
C VAL A 305 1.86 -14.22 -11.69
N ASP A 306 2.49 -15.26 -11.13
CA ASP A 306 2.88 -15.32 -9.72
C ASP A 306 4.18 -14.53 -9.49
N LEU A 307 4.04 -13.27 -9.09
CA LEU A 307 5.15 -12.31 -9.03
C LEU A 307 6.20 -12.73 -8.01
N VAL A 308 5.78 -13.25 -6.85
CA VAL A 308 6.71 -13.66 -5.78
C VAL A 308 7.48 -14.92 -6.19
N LYS A 309 6.87 -15.87 -6.90
CA LYS A 309 7.63 -17.01 -7.45
C LYS A 309 8.65 -16.57 -8.49
N GLU A 310 8.28 -15.66 -9.39
CA GLU A 310 9.25 -15.14 -10.37
C GLU A 310 10.39 -14.38 -9.69
N GLN A 311 10.13 -13.63 -8.61
CA GLN A 311 11.21 -13.02 -7.81
C GLN A 311 12.19 -14.07 -7.27
N ILE A 312 11.67 -15.16 -6.67
CA ILE A 312 12.49 -16.23 -6.10
C ILE A 312 13.30 -16.94 -7.20
N LYS A 313 12.67 -17.28 -8.33
CA LYS A 313 13.34 -17.93 -9.48
C LYS A 313 14.46 -17.05 -10.06
N VAL A 314 14.17 -15.76 -10.29
CA VAL A 314 15.17 -14.81 -10.79
C VAL A 314 16.34 -14.71 -9.82
N ALA A 315 16.08 -14.60 -8.52
CA ALA A 315 17.14 -14.58 -7.52
C ALA A 315 17.94 -15.89 -7.51
N ALA A 316 17.31 -17.03 -7.77
CA ALA A 316 17.98 -18.33 -7.92
C ALA A 316 18.76 -18.49 -9.24
N GLY A 317 18.84 -17.44 -10.06
CA GLY A 317 19.59 -17.41 -11.32
C GLY A 317 18.80 -17.86 -12.55
N GLU A 318 17.49 -18.07 -12.44
CA GLU A 318 16.65 -18.41 -13.60
C GLU A 318 16.33 -17.17 -14.45
N ARG A 319 15.97 -17.40 -15.71
CA ARG A 319 15.42 -16.38 -16.60
C ARG A 319 13.95 -16.13 -16.26
N LEU A 320 13.41 -14.97 -16.63
CA LEU A 320 11.97 -14.75 -16.54
C LEU A 320 11.20 -15.83 -17.31
N SER A 321 10.12 -16.35 -16.72
CA SER A 321 9.27 -17.36 -17.36
C SER A 321 8.40 -16.78 -18.48
N TYR A 322 8.35 -15.45 -18.61
CA TYR A 322 7.46 -14.72 -19.50
C TYR A 322 8.22 -13.69 -20.34
N THR A 323 7.77 -13.50 -21.56
CA THR A 323 8.08 -12.35 -22.42
C THR A 323 6.97 -11.31 -22.33
N GLN A 324 7.16 -10.12 -22.91
CA GLN A 324 6.11 -9.09 -22.91
C GLN A 324 4.85 -9.55 -23.66
N ASP A 325 5.00 -10.35 -24.72
CA ASP A 325 3.91 -10.87 -25.54
C ASP A 325 3.07 -11.92 -24.80
N ASP A 326 3.62 -12.57 -23.77
CA ASP A 326 2.91 -13.55 -22.94
C ASP A 326 2.00 -12.87 -21.88
N ILE A 327 2.14 -11.56 -21.68
CA ILE A 327 1.38 -10.83 -20.67
C ILE A 327 0.01 -10.45 -21.23
N HIS A 328 -1.01 -11.17 -20.76
CA HIS A 328 -2.41 -10.91 -21.10
C HIS A 328 -3.20 -10.43 -19.90
N VAL A 329 -4.08 -9.43 -20.11
CA VAL A 329 -4.99 -8.93 -19.10
C VAL A 329 -6.35 -9.59 -19.26
N ASN A 330 -6.81 -10.28 -18.23
CA ASN A 330 -8.13 -10.88 -18.17
C ASN A 330 -8.96 -10.25 -17.05
N GLY A 331 -10.03 -9.55 -17.41
CA GLY A 331 -10.99 -8.98 -16.47
C GLY A 331 -10.45 -7.79 -15.66
N HIS A 332 -10.94 -7.64 -14.44
CA HIS A 332 -10.64 -6.52 -13.54
C HIS A 332 -10.53 -7.01 -12.10
N ALA A 333 -9.57 -6.50 -11.35
CA ALA A 333 -9.36 -6.86 -9.96
C ALA A 333 -9.31 -5.61 -9.06
N ILE A 334 -9.79 -5.75 -7.83
CA ILE A 334 -9.82 -4.70 -6.81
C ILE A 334 -9.30 -5.29 -5.50
N GLU A 335 -8.40 -4.57 -4.82
CA GLU A 335 -7.90 -4.90 -3.49
C GLU A 335 -8.38 -3.86 -2.48
N CYS A 336 -8.94 -4.32 -1.36
CA CYS A 336 -9.23 -3.50 -0.19
C CYS A 336 -8.31 -3.88 0.96
N ARG A 337 -7.58 -2.91 1.52
CA ARG A 337 -6.78 -3.10 2.74
C ARG A 337 -7.69 -3.09 3.96
N ILE A 338 -7.85 -4.25 4.60
CA ILE A 338 -8.63 -4.39 5.83
C ILE A 338 -7.71 -4.15 7.01
N ASN A 339 -7.86 -2.97 7.63
CA ASN A 339 -7.04 -2.52 8.75
C ASN A 339 -7.87 -2.44 10.02
N ALA A 340 -7.23 -2.61 11.17
CA ALA A 340 -7.78 -2.31 12.48
C ALA A 340 -7.74 -0.80 12.74
N GLU A 341 -8.62 -0.06 12.09
CA GLU A 341 -8.74 1.40 12.16
C GLU A 341 -10.20 1.81 12.26
N ASP A 342 -10.46 3.03 12.74
CA ASP A 342 -11.80 3.61 12.88
C ASP A 342 -12.07 4.70 11.82
N PRO A 343 -12.73 4.39 10.69
CA PRO A 343 -12.94 5.37 9.61
C PRO A 343 -13.73 6.63 10.04
N LEU A 344 -14.60 6.51 11.05
CA LEU A 344 -15.39 7.65 11.56
C LEU A 344 -14.57 8.57 12.49
N ASN A 345 -13.44 8.08 13.00
CA ASN A 345 -12.54 8.85 13.84
C ASN A 345 -11.18 9.03 13.15
N ASP A 346 -11.23 9.52 11.91
CA ASP A 346 -10.06 9.80 11.09
C ASP A 346 -9.08 8.60 11.04
N PHE A 347 -9.62 7.40 10.86
CA PHE A 347 -8.89 6.14 10.73
C PHE A 347 -7.81 5.93 11.81
N VAL A 348 -8.07 6.39 13.03
CA VAL A 348 -7.16 6.13 14.15
C VAL A 348 -7.03 4.61 14.32
N PRO A 349 -5.80 4.06 14.46
CA PRO A 349 -5.60 2.63 14.69
C PRO A 349 -6.30 2.16 15.97
N THR A 350 -6.98 1.01 15.87
CA THR A 350 -7.68 0.32 16.96
C THR A 350 -7.13 -1.10 17.15
N PRO A 351 -5.84 -1.27 17.47
CA PRO A 351 -5.28 -2.59 17.74
C PRO A 351 -5.99 -3.22 18.94
N GLY A 352 -6.11 -4.55 18.93
CA GLY A 352 -6.83 -5.27 19.97
C GLY A 352 -6.99 -6.75 19.66
N LYS A 353 -7.74 -7.43 20.53
CA LYS A 353 -7.97 -8.86 20.40
C LYS A 353 -9.12 -9.15 19.45
N ILE A 354 -8.84 -9.93 18.41
CA ILE A 354 -9.87 -10.48 17.52
C ILE A 354 -10.60 -11.58 18.29
N VAL A 355 -11.89 -11.39 18.56
CA VAL A 355 -12.73 -12.35 19.30
C VAL A 355 -13.67 -13.15 18.40
N GLY A 356 -13.77 -12.76 17.13
CA GLY A 356 -14.47 -13.49 16.08
C GLY A 356 -13.88 -13.10 14.73
N TYR A 357 -13.64 -14.11 13.88
CA TYR A 357 -13.08 -13.93 12.55
C TYR A 357 -13.70 -14.94 11.59
N ARG A 358 -14.28 -14.44 10.49
CA ARG A 358 -14.72 -15.25 9.34
C ARG A 358 -14.42 -14.47 8.08
N SER A 359 -13.50 -14.99 7.27
CA SER A 359 -13.18 -14.44 5.96
C SER A 359 -14.27 -14.80 4.92
N PRO A 360 -14.51 -13.92 3.93
CA PRO A 360 -15.29 -14.27 2.75
C PRO A 360 -14.54 -15.26 1.85
N GLY A 361 -15.28 -15.90 0.95
CA GLY A 361 -14.73 -16.77 -0.09
C GLY A 361 -15.63 -16.78 -1.34
N GLY A 362 -15.54 -17.83 -2.15
CA GLY A 362 -16.32 -17.99 -3.39
C GLY A 362 -15.55 -17.60 -4.64
N ILE A 363 -16.21 -17.71 -5.80
CA ILE A 363 -15.59 -17.44 -7.11
C ILE A 363 -15.03 -16.02 -7.19
N GLY A 364 -13.79 -15.89 -7.65
CA GLY A 364 -13.11 -14.61 -7.86
C GLY A 364 -12.74 -13.87 -6.57
N VAL A 365 -12.59 -14.57 -5.43
CA VAL A 365 -12.29 -13.96 -4.12
C VAL A 365 -11.00 -14.56 -3.58
N ARG A 366 -10.01 -13.71 -3.31
CA ARG A 366 -8.73 -14.06 -2.71
C ARG A 366 -8.57 -13.32 -1.39
N MET A 367 -7.94 -13.99 -0.43
CA MET A 367 -7.67 -13.47 0.91
C MET A 367 -6.22 -13.71 1.28
N ASP A 368 -5.48 -12.62 1.48
CA ASP A 368 -4.11 -12.64 1.97
C ASP A 368 -4.13 -12.03 3.38
N SER A 369 -3.96 -12.85 4.42
CA SER A 369 -4.18 -12.43 5.82
C SER A 369 -3.09 -12.96 6.75
N GLY A 370 -2.65 -12.13 7.70
CA GLY A 370 -1.66 -12.48 8.74
C GLY A 370 -2.25 -12.87 10.10
N VAL A 371 -3.57 -12.85 10.24
CA VAL A 371 -4.27 -12.97 11.54
C VAL A 371 -5.12 -14.25 11.63
N TYR A 372 -5.58 -14.56 12.85
CA TYR A 372 -6.52 -15.65 13.11
C TYR A 372 -7.44 -15.32 14.30
N ASN A 373 -8.51 -16.09 14.48
CA ASN A 373 -9.43 -15.90 15.61
C ASN A 373 -8.71 -16.05 16.96
N GLY A 374 -8.79 -15.05 17.82
CA GLY A 374 -8.09 -15.01 19.11
C GLY A 374 -6.73 -14.31 19.08
N TYR A 375 -6.22 -13.93 17.90
CA TYR A 375 -4.99 -13.13 17.77
C TYR A 375 -5.17 -11.72 18.34
N THR A 376 -4.12 -11.19 18.95
CA THR A 376 -4.08 -9.80 19.42
C THR A 376 -3.20 -9.01 18.47
N ILE A 377 -3.78 -8.01 17.80
CA ILE A 377 -3.07 -7.10 16.91
C ILE A 377 -2.16 -6.21 17.78
N PRO A 378 -0.83 -6.22 17.59
CA PRO A 378 0.08 -5.35 18.34
C PRO A 378 -0.14 -3.88 18.00
N SER A 379 0.09 -2.98 18.96
CA SER A 379 -0.05 -1.53 18.75
C SER A 379 1.18 -0.86 18.12
N ILE A 380 2.27 -1.61 17.93
CA ILE A 380 3.57 -1.08 17.51
C ILE A 380 3.86 -1.27 16.01
N TYR A 381 3.00 -1.99 15.30
CA TYR A 381 3.14 -2.28 13.87
C TYR A 381 1.98 -1.69 13.09
N ASP A 382 1.99 -1.91 11.78
CA ASP A 382 0.86 -1.62 10.92
C ASP A 382 -0.42 -2.32 11.42
N SER A 383 -1.55 -1.68 11.18
CA SER A 383 -2.88 -2.10 11.60
C SER A 383 -3.48 -3.19 10.69
N MET A 384 -2.75 -3.69 9.69
CA MET A 384 -3.32 -4.55 8.64
C MET A 384 -3.74 -5.91 9.20
N ILE A 385 -5.00 -6.27 8.92
CA ILE A 385 -5.61 -7.55 9.27
C ILE A 385 -5.48 -8.49 8.07
N ALA A 386 -5.89 -8.00 6.90
CA ALA A 386 -5.91 -8.76 5.66
C ALA A 386 -6.00 -7.83 4.44
N LYS A 387 -5.67 -8.39 3.29
CA LYS A 387 -5.97 -7.86 1.96
C LYS A 387 -7.11 -8.69 1.38
N LEU A 388 -8.21 -8.02 1.08
CA LEU A 388 -9.34 -8.65 0.40
C LEU A 388 -9.25 -8.30 -1.08
N ILE A 389 -9.04 -9.31 -1.91
CA ILE A 389 -8.88 -9.14 -3.35
C ILE A 389 -10.05 -9.81 -4.05
N VAL A 390 -10.63 -9.13 -5.02
CA VAL A 390 -11.61 -9.74 -5.91
C VAL A 390 -11.21 -9.57 -7.37
N HIS A 391 -11.64 -10.51 -8.19
CA HIS A 391 -11.48 -10.52 -9.64
C HIS A 391 -12.84 -10.76 -10.30
N GLY A 392 -13.15 -10.05 -11.38
CA GLY A 392 -14.35 -10.24 -12.20
C GLY A 392 -14.08 -10.03 -13.67
N ASN A 393 -15.04 -10.37 -14.54
CA ASN A 393 -14.85 -10.25 -15.99
C ASN A 393 -14.77 -8.78 -16.45
N ASN A 394 -15.27 -7.86 -15.63
CA ASN A 394 -15.16 -6.41 -15.82
C ASN A 394 -15.22 -5.70 -14.47
N ARG A 395 -15.01 -4.38 -14.50
CA ARG A 395 -14.98 -3.53 -13.29
C ARG A 395 -16.30 -3.54 -12.51
N GLU A 396 -17.44 -3.51 -13.18
CA GLU A 396 -18.76 -3.54 -12.51
C GLU A 396 -18.95 -4.85 -11.73
N GLU A 397 -18.58 -5.98 -12.33
CA GLU A 397 -18.64 -7.29 -11.67
C GLU A 397 -17.67 -7.37 -10.50
N ALA A 398 -16.45 -6.83 -10.64
CA ALA A 398 -15.48 -6.74 -9.54
C ALA A 398 -16.04 -5.92 -8.37
N ILE A 399 -16.67 -4.76 -8.63
CA ILE A 399 -17.33 -3.93 -7.61
C ILE A 399 -18.47 -4.69 -6.91
N ALA A 400 -19.33 -5.37 -7.68
CA ALA A 400 -20.42 -6.17 -7.13
C ALA A 400 -19.90 -7.33 -6.25
N ARG A 401 -18.83 -8.00 -6.71
CA ARG A 401 -18.18 -9.09 -5.98
C ARG A 401 -17.49 -8.60 -4.70
N MET A 402 -16.83 -7.45 -4.74
CA MET A 402 -16.23 -6.78 -3.57
C MET A 402 -17.31 -6.41 -2.55
N THR A 403 -18.40 -5.81 -3.02
CA THR A 403 -19.56 -5.46 -2.19
C THR A 403 -20.09 -6.67 -1.43
N ARG A 404 -20.28 -7.81 -2.11
CA ARG A 404 -20.71 -9.06 -1.47
C ARG A 404 -19.62 -9.62 -0.53
N ALA A 405 -18.34 -9.58 -0.91
CA ALA A 405 -17.23 -10.06 -0.10
C ALA A 405 -17.13 -9.31 1.24
N LEU A 406 -17.20 -7.97 1.20
CA LEU A 406 -17.16 -7.11 2.39
C LEU A 406 -18.36 -7.34 3.31
N ASN A 407 -19.54 -7.66 2.75
CA ASN A 407 -20.73 -8.00 3.54
C ASN A 407 -20.63 -9.34 4.26
N GLU A 408 -19.86 -10.28 3.72
CA GLU A 408 -19.60 -11.59 4.33
C GLU A 408 -18.42 -11.56 5.33
N PHE A 409 -17.57 -10.53 5.29
CA PHE A 409 -16.38 -10.45 6.13
C PHE A 409 -16.75 -10.04 7.56
N ILE A 410 -16.55 -10.96 8.51
CA ILE A 410 -16.79 -10.74 9.93
C ILE A 410 -15.44 -10.63 10.66
N VAL A 411 -15.21 -9.47 11.28
CA VAL A 411 -14.15 -9.24 12.25
C VAL A 411 -14.76 -8.61 13.49
N LEU A 412 -14.60 -9.25 14.65
CA LEU A 412 -15.14 -8.79 15.93
C LEU A 412 -14.01 -8.54 16.93
N GLY A 413 -14.19 -7.53 17.79
CA GLY A 413 -13.28 -7.18 18.89
C GLY A 413 -12.41 -5.95 18.62
N VAL A 414 -12.31 -5.52 17.36
CA VAL A 414 -11.64 -4.29 16.92
C VAL A 414 -12.54 -3.55 15.92
N LYS A 415 -12.35 -2.24 15.76
CA LYS A 415 -12.92 -1.51 14.61
C LYS A 415 -12.10 -1.81 13.36
N THR A 416 -12.71 -1.66 12.19
CA THR A 416 -12.04 -1.95 10.93
C THR A 416 -12.38 -0.94 9.83
N THR A 417 -11.61 -0.96 8.75
CA THR A 417 -11.88 -0.20 7.51
C THR A 417 -13.00 -0.80 6.64
N ILE A 418 -13.59 -1.93 7.01
CA ILE A 418 -14.67 -2.57 6.22
C ILE A 418 -15.85 -1.61 5.94
N PRO A 419 -16.37 -0.83 6.91
CA PRO A 419 -17.46 0.11 6.64
C PRO A 419 -17.11 1.19 5.62
N PHE A 420 -15.87 1.68 5.63
CA PHE A 420 -15.36 2.61 4.61
C PHE A 420 -15.39 1.97 3.22
N HIS A 421 -14.85 0.76 3.09
CA HIS A 421 -14.84 0.06 1.80
C HIS A 421 -16.25 -0.23 1.28
N LYS A 422 -17.19 -0.61 2.15
CA LYS A 422 -18.61 -0.80 1.78
C LYS A 422 -19.25 0.50 1.26
N ALA A 423 -19.03 1.61 1.96
CA ALA A 423 -19.53 2.92 1.53
C ALA A 423 -18.92 3.32 0.19
N LEU A 424 -17.61 3.11 0.01
CA LEU A 424 -16.91 3.44 -1.23
C LEU A 424 -17.42 2.64 -2.44
N MET A 425 -17.69 1.34 -2.27
CA MET A 425 -18.28 0.51 -3.35
C MET A 425 -19.65 1.02 -3.82
N GLN A 426 -20.36 1.77 -2.97
CA GLN A 426 -21.66 2.36 -3.30
C GLN A 426 -21.55 3.78 -3.87
N ASN A 427 -20.40 4.44 -3.74
CA ASN A 427 -20.21 5.81 -4.20
C ASN A 427 -20.20 5.90 -5.75
N GLU A 428 -20.93 6.89 -6.28
CA GLU A 428 -21.13 7.04 -7.72
C GLU A 428 -19.87 7.50 -8.47
N ASN A 429 -19.03 8.33 -7.85
CA ASN A 429 -17.76 8.74 -8.45
C ASN A 429 -16.80 7.55 -8.55
N PHE A 430 -16.75 6.71 -7.52
CA PHE A 430 -15.96 5.48 -7.57
C PHE A 430 -16.45 4.53 -8.67
N LYS A 431 -17.76 4.26 -8.77
CA LYS A 431 -18.34 3.40 -9.82
C LYS A 431 -18.09 3.91 -11.23
N LYS A 432 -18.15 5.23 -11.43
CA LYS A 432 -17.87 5.89 -12.73
C LYS A 432 -16.38 6.07 -13.03
N ALA A 433 -15.51 5.61 -12.13
CA ALA A 433 -14.06 5.78 -12.22
C ALA A 433 -13.63 7.27 -12.29
N ASN A 434 -14.37 8.18 -11.66
CA ASN A 434 -13.97 9.57 -11.44
C ASN A 434 -13.02 9.63 -10.23
N LEU A 435 -11.76 9.25 -10.46
CA LEU A 435 -10.75 9.08 -9.39
C LEU A 435 -9.63 10.10 -9.56
N ASP A 436 -9.11 10.55 -8.43
CA ASP A 436 -7.86 11.32 -8.28
C ASP A 436 -7.38 11.19 -6.83
N THR A 437 -6.18 11.67 -6.52
CA THR A 437 -5.59 11.59 -5.17
C THR A 437 -6.32 12.41 -4.12
N SER A 438 -7.21 13.32 -4.52
CA SER A 438 -8.02 14.16 -3.64
C SER A 438 -9.40 13.55 -3.35
N PHE A 439 -9.73 12.42 -3.97
CA PHE A 439 -11.05 11.79 -3.95
C PHE A 439 -11.68 11.72 -2.55
N ILE A 440 -10.94 11.23 -1.55
CA ILE A 440 -11.49 11.05 -0.20
C ILE A 440 -11.85 12.40 0.43
N GLU A 441 -11.02 13.43 0.23
CA GLU A 441 -11.28 14.76 0.79
C GLU A 441 -12.45 15.45 0.06
N GLU A 442 -12.53 15.32 -1.26
CA GLU A 442 -13.61 15.88 -2.07
C GLU A 442 -14.97 15.22 -1.80
N ASN A 443 -14.98 13.91 -1.53
CA ASN A 443 -16.19 13.14 -1.26
C ASN A 443 -16.45 12.95 0.26
N ARG A 444 -15.69 13.61 1.13
CA ARG A 444 -15.71 13.39 2.58
C ARG A 444 -17.10 13.50 3.21
N PRO A 445 -17.93 14.54 2.94
CA PRO A 445 -19.24 14.64 3.57
C PRO A 445 -20.17 13.47 3.22
N GLU A 446 -20.20 13.08 1.96
CA GLU A 446 -21.01 11.95 1.48
C GLU A 446 -20.50 10.61 2.04
N LEU A 447 -19.17 10.40 2.00
CA LEU A 447 -18.55 9.20 2.52
C LEU A 447 -18.81 9.01 4.01
N ILE A 448 -18.70 10.07 4.83
CA ILE A 448 -18.97 9.97 6.28
C ILE A 448 -20.41 9.54 6.52
N SER A 449 -21.41 10.18 5.88
CA SER A 449 -22.81 9.78 6.03
C SER A 449 -23.07 8.34 5.57
N ALA A 450 -22.43 7.91 4.48
CA ALA A 450 -22.54 6.53 3.99
C ALA A 450 -21.89 5.53 4.96
N ILE A 451 -20.73 5.85 5.55
CA ILE A 451 -20.07 5.01 6.56
C ILE A 451 -20.95 4.87 7.80
N GLU A 452 -21.55 5.97 8.30
CA GLU A 452 -22.46 5.93 9.45
C GLU A 452 -23.65 4.99 9.18
N ALA A 453 -24.25 5.08 7.99
CA ALA A 453 -25.35 4.20 7.60
C ALA A 453 -24.93 2.71 7.56
N VAL A 454 -23.74 2.42 7.00
CA VAL A 454 -23.19 1.06 6.97
C VAL A 454 -22.91 0.53 8.38
N VAL A 455 -22.34 1.36 9.27
CA VAL A 455 -22.07 0.97 10.66
C VAL A 455 -23.38 0.59 11.38
N LEU A 456 -24.44 1.36 11.21
CA LEU A 456 -25.75 1.05 11.81
C LEU A 456 -26.32 -0.28 11.28
N GLU A 457 -26.22 -0.53 9.97
CA GLU A 457 -26.66 -1.80 9.36
C GLU A 457 -25.83 -2.99 9.87
N ASP A 458 -24.51 -2.83 9.95
CA ASP A 458 -23.60 -3.86 10.42
C ASP A 458 -23.80 -4.17 11.91
N GLU A 459 -24.15 -3.19 12.74
CA GLU A 459 -24.49 -3.43 14.15
C GLU A 459 -25.72 -4.34 14.32
N GLU A 460 -26.72 -4.23 13.45
CA GLU A 460 -27.87 -5.14 13.43
C GLU A 460 -27.48 -6.55 12.99
N LYS A 461 -26.65 -6.66 11.94
CA LYS A 461 -26.10 -7.93 11.47
C LYS A 461 -25.26 -8.61 12.55
N ILE A 462 -24.35 -7.87 13.19
CA ILE A 462 -23.50 -8.36 14.28
C ILE A 462 -24.35 -8.83 15.46
N ARG A 463 -25.44 -8.12 15.83
CA ARG A 463 -26.38 -8.59 16.86
C ARG A 463 -26.98 -9.96 16.52
N LYS A 464 -27.38 -10.17 15.26
CA LYS A 464 -27.86 -11.49 14.79
C LYS A 464 -26.76 -12.55 14.86
N TYR A 465 -25.55 -12.22 14.39
CA TYR A 465 -24.41 -13.15 14.33
C TYR A 465 -23.76 -13.45 15.68
N LYS A 466 -23.87 -12.58 16.69
CA LYS A 466 -23.34 -12.83 18.05
C LYS A 466 -23.86 -14.14 18.62
N SER A 467 -25.10 -14.54 18.30
CA SER A 467 -25.67 -15.84 18.69
C SER A 467 -24.97 -17.04 18.04
N THR A 468 -24.36 -16.85 16.87
CA THR A 468 -23.66 -17.87 16.07
C THR A 468 -22.18 -18.02 16.47
N PHE A 469 -21.50 -16.92 16.82
CA PHE A 469 -20.05 -16.92 17.09
C PHE A 469 -19.66 -16.88 18.57
N LEU A 470 -20.59 -16.61 19.50
CA LEU A 470 -20.32 -16.67 20.94
C LEU A 470 -20.82 -18.01 21.52
N PRO A 471 -20.04 -18.66 22.40
CA PRO A 471 -20.50 -19.86 23.08
C PRO A 471 -21.75 -19.55 23.94
N PRO A 472 -22.77 -20.43 23.98
CA PRO A 472 -24.08 -20.17 24.61
C PRO A 472 -24.00 -19.64 26.05
N LYS A 473 -23.00 -20.10 26.82
CA LYS A 473 -22.78 -19.68 28.21
C LYS A 473 -22.45 -18.18 28.36
N LYS A 474 -21.79 -17.55 27.37
CA LYS A 474 -21.49 -16.11 27.41
C LYS A 474 -22.67 -15.24 26.95
N VAL A 475 -23.46 -15.72 25.99
CA VAL A 475 -24.71 -15.05 25.59
C VAL A 475 -25.69 -15.04 26.77
N ALA A 476 -25.85 -16.17 27.45
CA ALA A 476 -26.68 -16.26 28.66
C ALA A 476 -26.22 -15.31 29.78
N ALA A 477 -24.91 -15.21 30.03
CA ALA A 477 -24.38 -14.31 31.06
C ALA A 477 -24.66 -12.83 30.75
N ILE A 478 -24.49 -12.40 29.50
CA ILE A 478 -24.78 -11.01 29.09
C ILE A 478 -26.28 -10.73 29.12
N SER A 479 -27.12 -11.63 28.60
CA SER A 479 -28.58 -11.47 28.65
C SER A 479 -29.11 -11.43 30.09
N THR A 480 -28.54 -12.21 31.01
CA THR A 480 -28.91 -12.19 32.44
C THR A 480 -28.48 -10.87 33.10
N SER A 481 -27.32 -10.34 32.73
CA SER A 481 -26.80 -9.05 33.24
C SER A 481 -27.66 -7.88 32.80
N VAL A 482 -28.06 -7.85 31.52
CA VAL A 482 -28.93 -6.81 30.95
C VAL A 482 -30.33 -6.87 31.56
N ASN A 483 -30.92 -8.07 31.71
CA ASN A 483 -32.23 -8.22 32.36
C ASN A 483 -32.20 -7.81 33.83
N SER A 484 -31.12 -8.12 34.56
CA SER A 484 -30.95 -7.71 35.97
C SER A 484 -30.84 -6.18 36.11
N TYR A 485 -30.13 -5.52 35.19
CA TYR A 485 -30.02 -4.06 35.16
C TYR A 485 -31.36 -3.39 34.80
N MET A 486 -32.07 -3.92 33.80
CA MET A 486 -33.40 -3.41 33.42
C MET A 486 -34.44 -3.60 34.54
N ASN A 487 -34.41 -4.73 35.25
CA ASN A 487 -35.29 -4.95 36.39
C ASN A 487 -34.99 -4.00 37.56
N ARG A 488 -33.71 -3.68 37.82
CA ARG A 488 -33.34 -2.65 38.80
C ARG A 488 -33.86 -1.26 38.42
N LEU A 489 -33.76 -0.88 37.15
CA LEU A 489 -34.28 0.40 36.68
C LEU A 489 -35.81 0.48 36.80
N VAL A 490 -36.52 -0.62 36.56
CA VAL A 490 -37.99 -0.70 36.75
C VAL A 490 -38.36 -0.62 38.24
N GLU A 491 -37.63 -1.29 39.12
CA GLU A 491 -37.84 -1.20 40.58
C GLU A 491 -37.54 0.21 41.13
N GLU A 492 -36.48 0.87 40.65
CA GLU A 492 -36.13 2.24 41.03
C GLU A 492 -37.18 3.25 40.55
N ASN A 493 -37.72 3.07 39.35
CA ASN A 493 -38.81 3.92 38.85
C ASN A 493 -40.12 3.69 39.61
N ASN A 494 -40.45 2.44 39.99
CA ASN A 494 -41.63 2.15 40.80
C ASN A 494 -41.50 2.67 42.25
N LYS A 495 -40.28 2.76 42.79
CA LYS A 495 -40.03 3.41 44.10
C LYS A 495 -40.17 4.93 44.02
N ARG A 496 -39.77 5.54 42.91
CA ARG A 496 -39.95 6.99 42.66
C ARG A 496 -41.40 7.40 42.40
N ALA A 497 -42.24 6.50 41.89
CA ALA A 497 -43.66 6.76 41.66
C ALA A 497 -44.54 6.59 42.91
N ASN A 498 -44.01 5.99 43.99
CA ASN A 498 -44.70 5.75 45.27
C ASN A 498 -44.22 6.66 46.42
N GLN A 499 -43.38 7.66 46.10
CA GLN A 499 -43.05 8.82 46.95
C GLN A 499 -43.72 10.06 46.34
#